data_AF-K2PR97-F1
#
_entry.id   AF-K2PR97-F1
#
_cell.length_a   1.000
_cell.length_b   1.000
_cell.length_c   1.000
_cell.angle_alpha   90.00
_cell.angle_beta   90.00
_cell.angle_gamma   90.00
#
_symmetry.space_group_name_H-M   'P 1'
#
loop_
_entity.id
_entity.type
_entity.pdbx_description
1 polymer ?
#
loop_
_entity_poly.entity_id
_entity_poly.type
_entity_poly.pdbx_seq_one_letter_code
_entity_poly.pdbx_strand_id
1 'polypeptide(L)'
;MQDLLSILFYIRKSKAQDLELGTIYLRITYSGERSELSTFLKVSLEKWNAKAKKLMGSSPATKEVNRNLEIIKKNVYRAYQEMMDKQQVITAMKIRNRYLGKDGTRKHILEVIEEHNIKMAKLVGKDYTARTLQRYKTTKRDICDFNKATYSILPPTGWTKKLKISKIMVLKEGRGASSSCATEVV
;
A
#
# COMPACT_ATOMS: atom_id res chain seq x y z
N MET A 1 -19.46 12.21 25.14
CA MET A 1 -18.37 11.38 24.58
C MET A 1 -18.14 11.82 23.15
N GLN A 2 -17.01 12.45 22.84
CA GLN A 2 -16.67 12.74 21.44
C GLN A 2 -16.17 11.42 20.84
N ASP A 3 -16.89 10.89 19.85
CA ASP A 3 -16.41 9.74 19.09
C ASP A 3 -15.09 10.13 18.40
N LEU A 4 -14.01 9.46 18.79
CA LEU A 4 -12.68 9.72 18.23
C LEU A 4 -12.65 9.46 16.72
N LEU A 5 -13.53 8.60 16.19
CA LEU A 5 -13.65 8.25 14.77
C LEU A 5 -14.97 8.77 14.18
N SER A 6 -14.89 9.49 13.07
CA SER A 6 -16.06 9.91 12.28
C SER A 6 -15.90 9.55 10.80
N ILE A 7 -16.94 8.97 10.22
CA ILE A 7 -17.00 8.53 8.82
C ILE A 7 -18.10 9.32 8.10
N LEU A 8 -17.74 9.99 7.01
CA LEU A 8 -18.64 10.84 6.23
C LEU A 8 -18.54 10.52 4.74
N PHE A 9 -19.69 10.35 4.09
CA PHE A 9 -19.79 10.35 2.63
C PHE A 9 -20.28 11.70 2.13
N TYR A 10 -19.66 12.19 1.08
CA TYR A 10 -20.05 13.44 0.42
C TYR A 10 -19.72 13.36 -1.07
N ILE A 11 -20.34 14.19 -1.89
CA ILE A 11 -20.11 14.18 -3.33
C ILE A 11 -19.16 15.31 -3.73
N ARG A 12 -18.24 15.00 -4.66
CA ARG A 12 -17.52 16.01 -5.45
C ARG A 12 -18.02 15.96 -6.89
N LYS A 13 -18.34 17.12 -7.44
CA LYS A 13 -18.73 17.27 -8.85
C LYS A 13 -17.52 16.95 -9.74
N SER A 14 -17.75 16.24 -10.84
CA SER A 14 -16.73 16.07 -11.88
C SER A 14 -16.46 17.43 -12.52
N LYS A 15 -15.19 17.71 -12.88
CA LYS A 15 -14.83 18.90 -13.65
C LYS A 15 -15.13 18.76 -15.15
N ALA A 16 -15.42 17.55 -15.63
CA ALA A 16 -15.60 17.25 -17.06
C ALA A 16 -17.06 16.95 -17.42
N GLN A 17 -17.47 17.46 -18.60
CA GLN A 17 -18.67 17.31 -19.46
C GLN A 17 -20.06 17.03 -18.83
N ASP A 18 -20.19 16.19 -17.81
CA ASP A 18 -21.47 15.82 -17.21
C ASP A 18 -21.70 16.59 -15.89
N LEU A 19 -22.31 17.77 -16.00
CA LEU A 19 -22.69 18.63 -14.86
C LEU A 19 -23.63 17.92 -13.86
N GLU A 20 -24.33 16.87 -14.30
CA GLU A 20 -25.36 16.16 -13.53
C GLU A 20 -24.82 15.00 -12.70
N LEU A 21 -23.55 14.58 -12.93
CA LEU A 21 -22.93 13.44 -12.26
C LEU A 21 -21.86 13.89 -11.27
N GLY A 22 -21.86 13.26 -10.09
CA GLY A 22 -20.86 13.46 -9.05
C GLY A 22 -20.25 12.14 -8.60
N THR A 23 -19.01 12.19 -8.11
CA THR A 23 -18.37 11.02 -7.50
C THR A 23 -18.49 11.10 -5.97
N ILE A 24 -18.85 9.99 -5.33
CA ILE A 24 -18.87 9.90 -3.88
C ILE A 24 -17.44 9.79 -3.33
N TYR A 25 -17.16 10.59 -2.33
CA TYR A 25 -15.93 10.58 -1.55
C TYR A 25 -16.24 10.15 -0.12
N LEU A 26 -15.31 9.40 0.45
CA LEU A 26 -15.28 9.00 1.84
C LEU A 26 -14.25 9.85 2.57
N ARG A 27 -14.70 10.49 3.66
CA ARG A 27 -13.85 11.17 4.65
C ARG A 27 -13.84 10.37 5.93
N ILE A 28 -12.63 10.08 6.40
CA ILE A 28 -12.33 9.47 7.69
C ILE A 28 -11.71 10.56 8.55
N THR A 29 -12.28 10.82 9.72
CA THR A 29 -11.73 11.75 10.70
C THR A 29 -11.38 10.96 11.95
N TYR A 30 -10.15 11.10 12.46
CA TYR A 30 -9.73 10.51 13.72
C TYR A 30 -9.01 11.54 14.58
N SER A 31 -9.48 11.79 15.80
CA SER A 31 -8.87 12.75 16.75
C SER A 31 -8.56 14.13 16.14
N GLY A 32 -9.47 14.66 15.33
CA GLY A 32 -9.30 15.94 14.63
C GLY A 32 -8.56 15.87 13.28
N GLU A 33 -7.78 14.83 13.01
CA GLU A 33 -7.12 14.64 11.72
C GLU A 33 -8.07 14.05 10.66
N ARG A 34 -7.91 14.46 9.40
CA ARG A 34 -8.79 14.05 8.29
C ARG A 34 -8.01 13.34 7.20
N SER A 35 -8.63 12.33 6.62
CA SER A 35 -8.12 11.56 5.48
C SER A 35 -9.27 11.25 4.54
N GLU A 36 -9.05 11.45 3.24
CA GLU A 36 -10.10 11.31 2.22
C GLU A 36 -9.71 10.32 1.14
N LEU A 37 -10.72 9.63 0.58
CA LEU A 37 -10.56 8.77 -0.58
C LEU A 37 -11.80 8.82 -1.49
N SER A 38 -11.58 8.64 -2.79
CA SER A 38 -12.66 8.43 -3.75
C SER A 38 -13.20 7.01 -3.59
N THR A 39 -14.53 6.84 -3.61
CA THR A 39 -15.14 5.51 -3.69
C THR A 39 -15.32 5.05 -5.15
N PHE A 40 -15.03 5.91 -6.12
CA PHE A 40 -15.25 5.71 -7.56
C PHE A 40 -16.71 5.50 -7.98
N LEU A 41 -17.65 5.61 -7.04
CA LEU A 41 -19.09 5.51 -7.34
C LEU A 41 -19.58 6.85 -7.90
N LYS A 42 -19.98 6.84 -9.17
CA LYS A 42 -20.63 7.97 -9.83
C LYS A 42 -22.13 7.90 -9.62
N VAL A 43 -22.74 9.03 -9.25
CA VAL A 43 -24.17 9.13 -8.98
C VAL A 43 -24.72 10.46 -9.46
N SER A 44 -26.02 10.48 -9.78
CA SER A 44 -26.72 11.73 -10.09
C SER A 44 -26.79 12.62 -8.85
N LEU A 45 -26.47 13.91 -9.04
CA LEU A 45 -26.48 14.91 -7.97
C LEU A 45 -27.88 15.11 -7.37
N GLU A 46 -28.92 15.04 -8.19
CA GLU A 46 -30.31 15.23 -7.76
C GLU A 46 -30.79 14.11 -6.83
N LYS A 47 -30.30 12.89 -7.05
CA LYS A 47 -30.66 11.73 -6.25
C LYS A 47 -29.91 11.68 -4.93
N TRP A 48 -28.89 12.52 -4.71
CA TRP A 48 -28.11 12.50 -3.48
C TRP A 48 -28.73 13.33 -2.36
N ASN A 49 -28.93 12.71 -1.19
CA ASN A 49 -29.32 13.43 0.01
C ASN A 49 -28.09 13.72 0.88
N ALA A 50 -27.66 14.98 0.90
CA ALA A 50 -26.49 15.41 1.68
C ALA A 50 -26.67 15.27 3.20
N LYS A 51 -27.89 15.46 3.72
CA LYS A 51 -28.20 15.31 5.16
C LYS A 51 -28.15 13.84 5.56
N ALA A 52 -28.77 12.97 4.77
CA ALA A 52 -28.83 11.54 5.02
C ALA A 52 -27.58 10.77 4.55
N LYS A 53 -26.68 11.42 3.79
CA LYS A 53 -25.42 10.86 3.26
C LYS A 53 -25.64 9.60 2.42
N LYS A 54 -26.76 9.54 1.70
CA LYS A 54 -27.20 8.38 0.90
C LYS A 54 -27.98 8.83 -0.32
N LEU A 55 -28.13 7.95 -1.30
CA LEU A 55 -29.03 8.18 -2.43
C LEU A 55 -30.50 8.00 -2.03
N MET A 56 -31.35 8.85 -2.57
CA MET A 56 -32.81 8.77 -2.50
C MET A 56 -33.38 7.96 -3.66
N GLY A 57 -34.55 7.36 -3.43
CA GLY A 57 -35.26 6.52 -4.39
C GLY A 57 -35.25 5.03 -4.02
N SER A 58 -36.13 4.28 -4.67
CA SER A 58 -36.33 2.84 -4.41
C SER A 58 -35.80 1.94 -5.53
N SER A 59 -35.13 2.51 -6.54
CA SER A 59 -34.60 1.73 -7.67
C SER A 59 -33.56 0.72 -7.20
N PRO A 60 -33.43 -0.43 -7.88
CA PRO A 60 -32.40 -1.43 -7.57
C PRO A 60 -31.00 -0.83 -7.52
N ALA A 61 -30.64 0.02 -8.49
CA ALA A 61 -29.35 0.71 -8.54
C ALA A 61 -29.10 1.62 -7.32
N THR A 62 -30.11 2.38 -6.88
CA THR A 62 -30.00 3.21 -5.67
C THR A 62 -29.75 2.35 -4.42
N LYS A 63 -30.48 1.24 -4.29
CA LYS A 63 -30.31 0.30 -3.17
C LYS A 63 -28.92 -0.33 -3.16
N GLU A 64 -28.41 -0.70 -4.32
CA GLU A 64 -27.08 -1.27 -4.49
C GLU A 64 -25.98 -0.28 -4.08
N VAL A 65 -26.03 0.96 -4.55
CA VAL A 65 -25.06 1.99 -4.15
C VAL A 65 -25.10 2.22 -2.64
N ASN A 66 -26.29 2.36 -2.04
CA ASN A 66 -26.42 2.53 -0.59
C ASN A 66 -25.87 1.31 0.18
N ARG A 67 -26.10 0.09 -0.29
CA ARG A 67 -25.49 -1.14 0.28
C ARG A 67 -23.97 -1.08 0.20
N ASN A 68 -23.41 -0.64 -0.94
CA ASN A 68 -21.97 -0.50 -1.11
C ASN A 68 -21.37 0.53 -0.13
N LEU A 69 -22.05 1.66 0.09
CA LEU A 69 -21.63 2.66 1.09
C LEU A 69 -21.59 2.09 2.52
N GLU A 70 -22.60 1.29 2.90
CA GLU A 70 -22.61 0.62 4.21
C GLU A 70 -21.50 -0.43 4.35
N ILE A 71 -21.24 -1.21 3.29
CA ILE A 71 -20.11 -2.16 3.27
C ILE A 71 -18.78 -1.42 3.44
N ILE A 72 -18.58 -0.31 2.71
CA ILE A 72 -17.37 0.52 2.84
C ILE A 72 -17.22 1.01 4.28
N LYS A 73 -18.29 1.56 4.87
CA LYS A 73 -18.30 2.05 6.25
C LYS A 73 -17.94 0.94 7.24
N LYS A 74 -18.54 -0.26 7.11
CA LYS A 74 -18.24 -1.43 7.93
C LYS A 74 -16.77 -1.85 7.81
N ASN A 75 -16.21 -1.84 6.60
CA ASN A 75 -14.81 -2.20 6.36
C ASN A 75 -13.84 -1.21 7.00
N VAL A 76 -14.14 0.09 6.97
CA VAL A 76 -13.34 1.12 7.66
C VAL A 76 -13.41 0.93 9.18
N TYR A 77 -14.59 0.66 9.73
CA TYR A 77 -14.72 0.35 11.15
C TYR A 77 -13.93 -0.90 11.53
N ARG A 78 -13.99 -1.97 10.73
CA ARG A 78 -13.18 -3.18 10.96
C ARG A 78 -11.69 -2.86 10.98
N ALA A 79 -11.19 -2.06 10.01
CA ALA A 79 -9.79 -1.65 9.99
C ALA A 79 -9.39 -0.87 11.25
N TYR A 80 -10.26 -0.01 11.76
CA TYR A 80 -10.06 0.69 13.02
C TYR A 80 -10.03 -0.26 14.23
N GLN A 81 -10.99 -1.18 14.35
CA GLN A 81 -11.04 -2.16 15.44
C GLN A 81 -9.79 -3.02 15.48
N GLU A 82 -9.36 -3.56 14.33
CA GLU A 82 -8.13 -4.35 14.26
C GLU A 82 -6.87 -3.58 14.69
N MET A 83 -6.84 -2.26 14.49
CA MET A 83 -5.73 -1.42 14.95
C MET A 83 -5.77 -1.19 16.46
N MET A 84 -6.98 -1.05 17.02
CA MET A 84 -7.18 -0.97 18.47
C MET A 84 -6.74 -2.27 19.16
N ASP A 85 -7.19 -3.42 18.64
CA ASP A 85 -6.87 -4.75 19.20
C ASP A 85 -5.36 -5.01 19.21
N LYS A 86 -4.65 -4.52 18.17
CA LYS A 86 -3.20 -4.64 18.05
C LYS A 86 -2.42 -3.54 18.79
N GLN A 87 -3.11 -2.66 19.53
CA GLN A 87 -2.54 -1.51 20.23
C GLN A 87 -1.61 -0.65 19.33
N GLN A 88 -1.97 -0.52 18.05
CA GLN A 88 -1.19 0.25 17.09
C GLN A 88 -1.51 1.75 17.23
N VAL A 89 -0.53 2.61 16.94
CA VAL A 89 -0.78 4.05 16.83
C VAL A 89 -1.81 4.32 15.73
N ILE A 90 -2.97 4.86 16.11
CA ILE A 90 -4.11 5.12 15.22
C ILE A 90 -4.05 6.56 14.69
N THR A 91 -4.14 6.72 13.38
CA THR A 91 -4.36 8.01 12.71
C THR A 91 -5.34 7.85 11.57
N ALA A 92 -5.99 8.93 11.13
CA ALA A 92 -6.93 8.88 10.00
C ALA A 92 -6.28 8.35 8.72
N MET A 93 -5.00 8.69 8.49
CA MET A 93 -4.22 8.19 7.36
C MET A 93 -3.94 6.68 7.46
N LYS A 94 -3.59 6.17 8.65
CA LYS A 94 -3.33 4.74 8.85
C LYS A 94 -4.59 3.90 8.70
N ILE A 95 -5.73 4.36 9.22
CA ILE A 95 -7.03 3.69 9.02
C ILE A 95 -7.34 3.59 7.52
N ARG A 96 -7.20 4.70 6.78
CA ARG A 96 -7.35 4.70 5.31
C ARG A 96 -6.40 3.71 4.65
N ASN A 97 -5.12 3.73 4.99
CA ASN A 97 -4.13 2.86 4.35
C ASN A 97 -4.43 1.39 4.63
N ARG A 98 -4.85 1.06 5.85
CA ARG A 98 -5.25 -0.32 6.20
C ARG A 98 -6.49 -0.77 5.46
N TYR A 99 -7.52 0.09 5.37
CA TYR A 99 -8.68 -0.17 4.53
C TYR A 99 -8.30 -0.44 3.06
N LEU A 100 -7.32 0.31 2.52
CA LEU A 100 -6.79 0.11 1.17
C LEU A 100 -5.79 -1.05 1.04
N GLY A 101 -5.45 -1.75 2.13
CA GLY A 101 -4.40 -2.79 2.14
C GLY A 101 -2.98 -2.26 1.91
N LYS A 102 -2.75 -0.97 2.13
CA LYS A 102 -1.47 -0.24 1.98
C LYS A 102 -0.79 0.05 3.33
N ASP A 103 -1.20 -0.61 4.42
CA ASP A 103 -0.66 -0.41 5.76
C ASP A 103 0.75 -0.99 5.99
N GLY A 104 1.47 -1.34 4.92
CA GLY A 104 2.85 -1.83 4.98
C GLY A 104 3.01 -3.16 5.74
N THR A 105 1.91 -3.79 6.13
CA THR A 105 1.91 -5.10 6.81
C THR A 105 2.21 -6.24 5.84
N ARG A 106 2.03 -6.01 4.53
CA ARG A 106 2.48 -6.93 3.49
C ARG A 106 3.94 -6.64 3.17
N LYS A 107 4.84 -7.36 3.85
CA LYS A 107 6.25 -7.39 3.44
C LYS A 107 6.35 -8.16 2.13
N HIS A 108 7.10 -7.65 1.17
CA HIS A 108 7.44 -8.45 -0.01
C HIS A 108 8.36 -9.60 0.41
N ILE A 109 8.24 -10.76 -0.25
CA ILE A 109 9.07 -11.92 0.07
C ILE A 109 10.58 -11.58 0.09
N LEU A 110 11.02 -10.72 -0.83
CA LEU A 110 12.40 -10.22 -0.89
C LEU A 110 12.81 -9.37 0.31
N GLU A 111 11.88 -8.62 0.91
CA GLU A 111 12.12 -7.85 2.13
C GLU A 111 12.23 -8.76 3.34
N VAL A 112 11.36 -9.78 3.44
CA VAL A 112 11.43 -10.78 4.51
C VAL A 112 12.75 -11.55 4.47
N ILE A 113 13.18 -11.97 3.28
CA ILE A 113 14.46 -12.66 3.10
C ILE A 113 15.64 -11.73 3.42
N GLU A 114 15.56 -10.45 3.04
CA GLU A 114 16.62 -9.50 3.39
C GLU A 114 16.73 -9.28 4.91
N GLU A 115 15.62 -9.08 5.60
CA GLU A 115 15.60 -8.97 7.05
C GLU A 115 16.17 -10.24 7.73
N HIS A 116 15.82 -11.41 7.20
CA HIS A 116 16.38 -12.68 7.65
C HIS A 116 17.90 -12.71 7.44
N ASN A 117 18.40 -12.35 6.26
CA ASN A 117 19.83 -12.33 5.95
C ASN A 117 20.61 -11.36 6.85
N ILE A 118 20.05 -10.18 7.15
CA ILE A 118 20.63 -9.22 8.08
C ILE A 118 20.73 -9.81 9.49
N LYS A 119 19.68 -10.51 9.95
CA LYS A 119 19.70 -11.18 11.26
C LYS A 119 20.74 -12.30 11.28
N MET A 120 20.78 -13.14 10.26
CA MET A 120 21.73 -14.25 10.15
C MET A 120 23.19 -13.75 10.07
N ALA A 121 23.44 -12.63 9.41
CA ALA A 121 24.77 -12.03 9.34
C ALA A 121 25.32 -11.65 10.73
N LYS A 122 24.46 -11.20 11.65
CA LYS A 122 24.86 -10.87 13.03
C LYS A 122 25.21 -12.10 13.87
N LEU A 123 24.80 -13.29 13.44
CA LEU A 123 25.02 -14.55 14.13
C LEU A 123 26.17 -15.36 13.50
N VAL A 124 26.82 -14.83 12.46
CA VAL A 124 27.99 -15.47 11.87
C VAL A 124 29.16 -15.43 12.85
N GLY A 125 29.79 -16.59 13.08
CA GLY A 125 30.85 -16.75 14.07
C GLY A 125 30.35 -17.10 15.48
N LYS A 126 29.03 -17.16 15.68
CA LYS A 126 28.39 -17.71 16.89
C LYS A 126 27.66 -19.01 16.54
N ASP A 127 26.49 -18.87 15.94
CA ASP A 127 25.57 -19.98 15.64
C ASP A 127 25.59 -20.37 14.16
N TYR A 128 26.14 -19.52 13.29
CA TYR A 128 26.16 -19.73 11.84
C TYR A 128 27.55 -19.54 11.23
N THR A 129 27.80 -20.27 10.15
CA THR A 129 29.02 -20.11 9.34
C THR A 129 28.82 -19.08 8.23
N ALA A 130 29.91 -18.48 7.76
CA ALA A 130 29.89 -17.58 6.61
C ALA A 130 29.35 -18.26 5.34
N ARG A 131 29.62 -19.57 5.17
CA ARG A 131 29.08 -20.38 4.07
C ARG A 131 27.55 -20.47 4.14
N THR A 132 26.98 -20.64 5.32
CA THR A 132 25.52 -20.66 5.51
C THR A 132 24.89 -19.32 5.16
N LEU A 133 25.48 -18.20 5.60
CA LEU A 133 25.01 -16.86 5.22
C LEU A 133 25.08 -16.65 3.69
N GLN A 134 26.12 -17.15 3.04
CA GLN A 134 26.26 -17.06 1.60
C GLN A 134 25.12 -17.77 0.88
N ARG A 135 24.68 -18.95 1.35
CA ARG A 135 23.52 -19.65 0.79
C ARG A 135 22.25 -18.81 0.89
N TYR A 136 21.99 -18.16 2.03
CA TYR A 136 20.81 -17.29 2.17
C TYR A 136 20.85 -16.06 1.25
N LYS A 137 22.05 -15.50 1.01
CA LYS A 137 22.25 -14.44 0.01
C LYS A 137 21.98 -14.94 -1.42
N THR A 138 22.41 -16.15 -1.74
CA THR A 138 22.13 -16.79 -3.05
C THR A 138 20.63 -17.02 -3.22
N THR A 139 19.93 -17.58 -2.24
CA THR A 139 18.46 -17.77 -2.31
C THR A 139 17.71 -16.47 -2.58
N LYS A 140 18.13 -15.35 -1.97
CA LYS A 140 17.56 -14.03 -2.28
C LYS A 140 17.77 -13.63 -3.75
N ARG A 141 18.96 -13.89 -4.29
CA ARG A 141 19.30 -13.59 -5.69
C ARG A 141 18.44 -14.43 -6.63
N ASP A 142 18.36 -15.72 -6.40
CA ASP A 142 17.61 -16.66 -7.25
C ASP A 142 16.13 -16.26 -7.32
N ILE A 143 15.52 -15.91 -6.19
CA ILE A 143 14.12 -15.45 -6.13
C ILE A 143 13.96 -14.08 -6.83
N CYS A 144 14.95 -13.20 -6.72
CA CYS A 144 14.93 -11.91 -7.43
C CYS A 144 14.98 -12.12 -8.95
N ASP A 145 15.84 -13.02 -9.42
CA ASP A 145 16.02 -13.29 -10.84
C ASP A 145 14.83 -14.05 -11.43
N PHE A 146 14.25 -15.00 -10.68
CA PHE A 146 12.97 -15.62 -11.02
C PHE A 146 11.85 -14.57 -11.16
N ASN A 147 11.71 -13.65 -10.20
CA ASN A 147 10.66 -12.63 -10.25
C ASN A 147 10.80 -11.71 -11.47
N LYS A 148 12.02 -11.34 -11.85
CA LYS A 148 12.28 -10.55 -13.06
C LYS A 148 11.91 -11.32 -14.32
N ALA A 149 12.33 -12.59 -14.41
CA ALA A 149 12.13 -13.43 -15.59
C ALA A 149 10.66 -13.77 -15.83
N THR A 150 9.89 -14.04 -14.76
CA THR A 150 8.50 -14.50 -14.88
C THR A 150 7.48 -13.37 -14.88
N TYR A 151 7.71 -12.29 -14.12
CA TYR A 151 6.67 -11.29 -13.87
C TYR A 151 6.99 -9.88 -14.36
N SER A 152 8.22 -9.60 -14.84
CA SER A 152 8.68 -8.23 -15.19
C SER A 152 8.51 -7.21 -14.05
N ILE A 153 8.36 -7.67 -12.81
CA ILE A 153 8.18 -6.82 -11.64
C ILE A 153 9.55 -6.36 -11.17
N LEU A 154 9.80 -5.05 -11.24
CA LEU A 154 10.97 -4.43 -10.61
C LEU A 154 10.82 -4.44 -9.08
N PRO A 155 11.92 -4.57 -8.31
CA PRO A 155 11.87 -4.44 -6.86
C PRO A 155 11.27 -3.08 -6.47
N PRO A 156 10.42 -3.01 -5.42
CA PRO A 156 9.69 -1.80 -5.05
C PRO A 156 10.61 -0.58 -4.92
N THR A 157 10.11 0.58 -5.32
CA THR A 157 10.85 1.85 -5.51
C THR A 157 11.49 2.37 -4.22
N GLY A 158 12.66 1.84 -3.92
CA GLY A 158 13.56 2.25 -2.83
C GLY A 158 14.97 1.65 -2.94
N TRP A 159 15.15 0.70 -3.86
CA TRP A 159 16.39 -0.08 -4.03
C TRP A 159 17.43 0.60 -4.93
N THR A 160 16.99 1.51 -5.81
CA THR A 160 17.87 2.18 -6.78
C THR A 160 18.89 3.15 -6.16
N LYS A 161 18.60 3.70 -4.96
CA LYS A 161 19.54 4.61 -4.26
C LYS A 161 20.70 3.89 -3.57
N LYS A 162 20.51 2.64 -3.08
CA LYS A 162 21.58 1.88 -2.39
C LYS A 162 22.58 1.21 -3.33
N LEU A 163 22.20 0.92 -4.57
CA LEU A 163 23.08 0.30 -5.58
C LEU A 163 24.14 1.25 -6.15
N LYS A 164 23.94 2.57 -6.10
CA LYS A 164 24.97 3.54 -6.54
C LYS A 164 26.16 3.62 -5.58
N ILE A 165 25.95 3.38 -4.28
CA ILE A 165 27.00 3.55 -3.26
C ILE A 165 27.93 2.32 -3.24
N SER A 166 27.41 1.12 -3.51
CA SER A 166 28.22 -0.10 -3.56
C SER A 166 28.98 -0.29 -4.88
N LYS A 167 28.58 0.37 -5.98
CA LYS A 167 29.31 0.30 -7.26
C LYS A 167 30.62 1.11 -7.26
N ILE A 168 30.75 2.10 -6.37
CA ILE A 168 31.95 2.95 -6.27
C ILE A 168 33.08 2.26 -5.49
N MET A 169 32.78 1.35 -4.55
CA MET A 169 33.81 0.66 -3.75
C MET A 169 34.44 -0.57 -4.43
N VAL A 170 33.83 -1.13 -5.48
CA VAL A 170 34.31 -2.36 -6.13
C VAL A 170 35.27 -2.09 -7.30
N LEU A 171 35.51 -0.81 -7.65
CA LEU A 171 36.36 -0.45 -8.80
C LEU A 171 37.87 -0.37 -8.52
N LYS A 172 38.35 -0.72 -7.32
CA LYS A 172 39.79 -0.68 -7.00
C LYS A 172 40.53 -2.02 -6.90
N GLU A 173 39.88 -3.17 -7.05
CA GLU A 173 40.58 -4.45 -7.03
C GLU A 173 40.10 -5.41 -8.12
N GLY A 174 40.98 -5.67 -9.09
CA GLY A 174 41.22 -7.03 -9.60
C GLY A 174 40.15 -7.68 -10.51
N ARG A 175 40.29 -7.42 -11.81
CA ARG A 175 39.99 -8.25 -13.00
C ARG A 175 39.29 -9.62 -12.79
N GLY A 176 38.20 -9.81 -13.54
CA GLY A 176 37.85 -11.12 -14.10
C GLY A 176 36.38 -11.54 -14.00
N ALA A 177 35.45 -10.83 -14.64
CA ALA A 177 34.21 -11.41 -15.18
C ALA A 177 33.48 -10.40 -16.07
N SER A 178 33.03 -10.89 -17.22
CA SER A 178 32.37 -10.22 -18.35
C SER A 178 31.29 -9.20 -17.98
N SER A 179 31.39 -8.02 -18.60
CA SER A 179 30.30 -7.06 -18.83
C SER A 179 29.14 -7.74 -19.57
N SER A 180 27.88 -7.48 -19.23
CA SER A 180 27.11 -6.47 -19.96
C SER A 180 25.69 -6.40 -19.37
N CYS A 181 25.29 -5.21 -18.93
CA CYS A 181 23.91 -4.72 -19.07
C CYS A 181 23.94 -3.21 -18.81
N ALA A 182 24.46 -2.48 -19.78
CA ALA A 182 24.19 -1.08 -19.97
C ALA A 182 23.64 -0.97 -21.38
N THR A 183 22.34 -0.69 -21.49
CA THR A 183 21.76 -0.19 -22.74
C THR A 183 20.76 0.88 -22.37
N GLU A 184 21.09 2.06 -22.89
CA GLU A 184 20.31 3.28 -22.91
C GLU A 184 18.95 3.06 -23.56
N VAL A 185 17.93 3.76 -23.07
CA VAL A 185 16.80 4.17 -23.90
C VAL A 185 16.42 5.60 -23.47
N VAL A 186 16.76 6.53 -24.37
CA VAL A 186 16.33 7.93 -24.58
C VAL A 186 16.01 8.79 -23.35
#